data_AF-A0A060YBG8-F1
#
_entry.id   AF-A0A060YBG8-F1
#
_cell.length_a   1.000
_cell.length_b   1.000
_cell.length_c   1.000
_cell.angle_alpha   90.00
_cell.angle_beta   90.00
_cell.angle_gamma   90.00
#
_symmetry.space_group_name_H-M   'P 1'
#
loop_
_entity.id
_entity.type
_entity.pdbx_description
1 polymer ?
#
loop_
_entity_poly.entity_id
_entity_poly.type
_entity_poly.pdbx_seq_one_letter_code
_entity_poly.pdbx_strand_id
1 'polypeptide(L)'
;MYPYTWLRDNCQCPLCTLQSAQARSLLLSQLDIHTGVDRVQVTDNNKVSIVWPDQHTSEFDPEWLRKRCFSSAARQALQEELFLNSKTITPRTAIWQFPHCC
;
A
#
# COMPACT_ATOMS: atom_id res chain seq x y z
N MET A 1 5.25 9.22 -1.32
CA MET A 1 4.58 9.21 -0.01
C MET A 1 4.17 7.77 0.28
N TYR A 2 4.28 7.31 1.53
CA TYR A 2 3.95 5.94 1.93
C TYR A 2 3.27 5.96 3.32
N PRO A 3 2.07 5.38 3.49
CA PRO A 3 1.47 5.23 4.82
C PRO A 3 2.29 4.29 5.70
N TYR A 4 2.46 4.62 6.99
CA TYR A 4 3.25 3.79 7.92
C TYR A 4 2.64 2.40 8.13
N THR A 5 1.33 2.32 8.30
CA THR A 5 0.61 1.05 8.39
C THR A 5 0.82 0.16 7.18
N TRP A 6 0.82 0.74 5.97
CA TRP A 6 1.08 -0.01 4.75
C TRP A 6 2.52 -0.52 4.70
N LEU A 7 3.50 0.30 5.07
CA LEU A 7 4.90 -0.14 5.17
C LEU A 7 5.05 -1.27 6.19
N ARG A 8 4.42 -1.19 7.37
CA ARG A 8 4.47 -2.23 8.41
C ARG A 8 3.87 -3.55 7.94
N ASP A 9 2.71 -3.48 7.27
CA ASP A 9 2.01 -4.63 6.69
C ASP A 9 2.78 -5.28 5.54
N ASN A 10 3.56 -4.50 4.80
CA ASN A 10 4.35 -4.97 3.66
C ASN A 10 5.82 -5.26 4.02
N CYS A 11 6.13 -5.47 5.30
CA CYS A 11 7.47 -5.85 5.73
C CYS A 11 7.92 -7.16 5.05
N GLN A 12 9.10 -7.12 4.42
CA GLN A 12 9.65 -8.26 3.66
C GLN A 12 10.55 -9.18 4.48
N CYS A 13 10.70 -8.93 5.79
CA CYS A 13 11.56 -9.73 6.64
C CYS A 13 11.03 -11.19 6.76
N PRO A 14 11.89 -12.15 7.12
CA PRO A 14 11.49 -13.56 7.23
C PRO A 14 10.38 -13.83 8.27
N LEU A 15 10.15 -12.92 9.22
CA LEU A 15 9.08 -13.04 10.22
C LEU A 15 7.70 -12.62 9.68
N CYS A 16 7.67 -11.66 8.75
CA CYS A 16 6.44 -11.09 8.20
C CYS A 16 6.09 -11.59 6.78
N THR A 17 7.05 -12.20 6.08
CA THR A 17 6.85 -12.74 4.73
C THR A 17 7.42 -14.15 4.62
N LEU A 18 6.58 -15.10 4.21
CA LEU A 18 6.96 -16.45 3.83
C LEU A 18 7.71 -16.40 2.49
N GLN A 19 9.03 -16.55 2.54
CA GLN A 19 9.91 -16.34 1.37
C GLN A 19 9.63 -17.33 0.22
N SER A 20 9.28 -18.57 0.52
CA SER A 20 8.98 -19.59 -0.51
C SER A 20 7.75 -19.28 -1.36
N ALA A 21 6.77 -18.58 -0.77
CA ALA A 21 5.51 -18.23 -1.44
C ALA A 21 5.43 -16.74 -1.80
N GLN A 22 6.40 -15.93 -1.37
CA GLN A 22 6.35 -14.46 -1.44
C GLN A 22 5.04 -13.89 -0.86
N ALA A 23 4.56 -14.50 0.22
CA ALA A 23 3.26 -14.20 0.83
C ALA A 23 3.43 -13.62 2.23
N ARG A 24 2.62 -12.60 2.56
CA ARG A 24 2.56 -12.02 3.92
C ARG A 24 2.09 -13.08 4.92
N SER A 25 2.77 -13.19 6.05
CA SER A 25 2.39 -14.03 7.20
C SER A 25 1.77 -13.23 8.34
N LEU A 26 1.96 -11.90 8.37
CA LEU A 26 1.34 -11.03 9.37
C LEU A 26 -0.18 -11.02 9.18
N LEU A 27 -0.92 -11.40 10.22
CA LEU A 27 -2.38 -11.36 10.20
C LEU A 27 -2.85 -9.90 10.31
N LEU A 28 -3.89 -9.56 9.55
CA LEU A 28 -4.47 -8.21 9.60
C LEU A 28 -4.97 -7.83 11.00
N SER A 29 -5.46 -8.79 11.78
CA SER A 29 -5.89 -8.57 13.18
C SER A 29 -4.73 -8.28 14.14
N GLN A 30 -3.50 -8.56 13.74
CA GLN A 30 -2.28 -8.29 14.52
C GLN A 30 -1.56 -7.02 14.06
N LEU A 31 -2.03 -6.38 12.98
CA LEU A 31 -1.47 -5.14 12.48
C LEU A 31 -1.99 -3.96 13.32
N ASP A 32 -1.08 -3.21 13.92
CA ASP A 32 -1.41 -1.94 14.54
C ASP A 32 -1.67 -0.85 13.47
N ILE A 33 -2.94 -0.46 13.32
CA ILE A 33 -3.37 0.57 12.36
C ILE A 33 -3.01 2.00 12.79
N HIS A 34 -2.52 2.18 14.01
CA HIS A 34 -2.06 3.47 14.54
C HIS A 34 -0.54 3.52 14.69
N THR A 35 0.17 2.56 14.10
CA THR A 35 1.62 2.47 14.21
C THR A 35 2.32 3.73 13.72
N GLY A 36 3.25 4.22 14.53
CA GLY A 36 4.17 5.30 14.19
C GLY A 36 5.46 4.76 13.57
N VAL A 37 6.53 5.55 13.69
CA VAL A 37 7.89 5.14 13.32
C VAL A 37 8.85 5.69 14.36
N ASP A 38 9.78 4.85 14.83
CA ASP A 38 10.79 5.26 15.81
C ASP A 38 12.05 5.79 15.11
N ARG A 39 12.47 5.14 14.02
CA ARG A 39 13.64 5.56 13.25
C ARG A 39 13.51 5.19 11.78
N VAL A 40 14.00 6.07 10.91
CA VAL A 40 14.21 5.80 9.49
C VAL A 40 15.66 6.10 9.15
N GLN A 41 16.29 5.22 8.39
CA GLN A 41 17.64 5.42 7.89
C GLN A 41 17.80 4.81 6.50
N VAL A 42 18.71 5.39 5.72
CA VAL A 42 19.22 4.73 4.51
C VAL A 42 20.45 3.94 4.93
N THR A 43 20.45 2.66 4.65
CA THR A 43 21.55 1.74 4.96
C THR A 43 22.68 1.86 3.93
N ASP A 44 23.86 1.32 4.25
CA ASP A 44 25.03 1.35 3.35
C ASP A 44 24.77 0.64 2.01
N ASN A 45 23.85 -0.31 1.97
CA ASN A 45 23.40 -0.99 0.74
C ASN A 45 22.24 -0.26 0.03
N ASN A 46 22.04 1.02 0.32
CA ASN A 46 21.04 1.90 -0.29
C ASN A 46 19.59 1.40 -0.11
N LYS A 47 19.28 0.71 0.99
CA LYS A 47 17.90 0.35 1.35
C LYS A 47 17.32 1.36 2.33
N VAL A 48 16.00 1.43 2.39
CA VAL A 48 15.30 2.16 3.44
C VAL A 48 15.02 1.20 4.58
N SER A 49 15.64 1.46 5.74
CA SER A 49 15.42 0.73 6.99
C SER A 49 14.52 1.55 7.91
N ILE A 50 13.50 0.89 8.48
CA ILE A 50 12.52 1.48 9.38
C ILE A 50 12.46 0.65 10.65
N VAL A 51 12.66 1.30 11.80
CA VAL A 51 12.46 0.72 13.13
C VAL A 51 11.10 1.18 13.65
N TRP A 52 10.31 0.22 14.11
CA TRP A 52 8.95 0.41 14.62
C TRP A 52 8.93 0.42 16.16
N PRO A 53 7.86 0.94 16.80
CA PRO A 53 7.75 0.97 18.27
C PRO A 53 7.82 -0.41 18.97
N ASP A 54 7.48 -1.49 18.26
CA ASP A 54 7.63 -2.87 18.74
C ASP A 54 9.06 -3.41 18.58
N GLN A 55 10.02 -2.54 18.26
CA GLN A 55 11.42 -2.82 17.94
C GLN A 55 11.61 -3.72 16.70
N HIS A 56 10.55 -3.97 15.94
CA HIS A 56 10.65 -4.65 14.66
C HIS A 56 11.42 -3.76 13.68
N THR A 57 12.13 -4.36 12.73
CA THR A 57 12.83 -3.63 11.67
C THR A 57 12.37 -4.14 10.31
N SER A 58 11.90 -3.21 9.47
CA SER A 58 11.63 -3.46 8.06
C SER A 58 12.74 -2.88 7.20
N GLU A 59 13.14 -3.60 6.15
CA GLU A 59 14.01 -3.08 5.09
C GLU A 59 13.30 -3.13 3.74
N PHE A 60 13.46 -2.06 2.96
CA PHE A 60 12.86 -1.96 1.63
C PHE A 60 13.89 -1.55 0.59
N ASP A 61 13.85 -2.25 -0.54
CA ASP A 61 14.55 -1.82 -1.74
C ASP A 61 13.90 -0.55 -2.33
N PRO A 62 14.68 0.48 -2.72
CA PRO A 62 14.13 1.72 -3.27
C PRO A 62 13.35 1.54 -4.56
N GLU A 63 13.73 0.59 -5.41
CA GLU A 63 12.99 0.29 -6.64
C GLU A 63 11.66 -0.38 -6.33
N TRP A 64 11.65 -1.27 -5.34
CA TRP A 64 10.43 -1.91 -4.86
C TRP A 64 9.43 -0.88 -4.33
N LEU A 65 9.91 0.11 -3.57
CA LEU A 65 9.11 1.24 -3.09
C LEU A 65 8.62 2.12 -4.25
N ARG A 66 9.49 2.48 -5.19
CA ARG A 66 9.16 3.33 -6.35
C ARG A 66 8.01 2.75 -7.18
N LYS A 67 8.02 1.43 -7.42
CA LYS A 67 6.93 0.70 -8.10
C LYS A 67 5.59 0.73 -7.36
N ARG A 68 5.59 1.09 -6.07
CA ARG A 68 4.42 1.14 -5.17
C ARG A 68 4.24 2.53 -4.55
N CYS A 69 4.74 3.56 -5.23
CA CYS A 69 4.64 4.92 -4.73
C CYS A 69 3.18 5.40 -4.73
N PHE A 70 2.72 5.99 -3.62
CA PHE A 70 1.35 6.49 -3.49
C PHE A 70 1.16 7.93 -4.01
N SER A 71 2.18 8.53 -4.65
CA SER A 71 2.00 9.86 -5.25
C SER A 71 0.90 9.83 -6.32
N SER A 72 0.24 10.97 -6.53
CA SER A 72 -0.77 11.11 -7.60
C SER A 72 -0.18 10.74 -8.96
N ALA A 73 1.01 11.26 -9.27
CA ALA A 73 1.71 10.98 -10.52
C ALA A 73 2.01 9.49 -10.73
N ALA A 74 2.49 8.79 -9.70
CA ALA A 74 2.78 7.35 -9.80
C ALA A 74 1.50 6.52 -10.00
N ARG A 75 0.41 6.88 -9.31
CA ARG A 75 -0.89 6.23 -9.48
C ARG A 75 -1.46 6.46 -10.88
N GLN A 76 -1.35 7.69 -11.40
CA GLN A 76 -1.78 8.02 -12.76
C GLN A 76 -1.00 7.22 -13.80
N ALA A 77 0.33 7.21 -13.71
CA ALA A 77 1.18 6.45 -14.63
C ALA A 77 0.81 4.95 -14.64
N LEU A 78 0.58 4.35 -13.46
CA LEU A 78 0.15 2.96 -13.37
C LEU A 78 -1.24 2.72 -13.99
N GLN A 79 -2.19 3.65 -13.82
CA GLN A 79 -3.51 3.54 -14.44
C GLN A 79 -3.45 3.60 -15.97
N GLU A 80 -2.59 4.47 -16.50
CA GLU A 80 -2.32 4.60 -17.94
C GLU A 80 -1.66 3.33 -18.50
N GLU A 81 -0.63 2.80 -17.83
CA GLU A 81 0.03 1.55 -18.22
C GLU A 81 -0.92 0.34 -18.23
N LEU A 82 -1.81 0.26 -17.24
CA LEU A 82 -2.79 -0.83 -17.14
C LEU A 82 -4.00 -0.64 -18.08
N PHE A 83 -4.05 0.43 -18.86
CA PHE A 83 -5.19 0.79 -19.73
C PHE A 83 -6.54 0.69 -19.01
N LEU A 84 -6.59 1.05 -17.72
CA LEU A 84 -7.84 1.02 -16.95
C LEU A 84 -8.69 2.21 -17.40
N ASN A 85 -9.45 2.02 -18.47
CA ASN A 85 -10.46 2.98 -18.90
C ASN A 85 -11.43 3.21 -17.73
N SER A 86 -11.40 4.42 -17.18
CA SER A 86 -12.42 4.92 -16.29
C SER A 86 -13.74 4.92 -17.06
N LYS A 87 -14.53 3.84 -16.95
CA LYS A 87 -15.96 3.99 -17.13
C LYS A 87 -16.39 4.99 -16.07
N THR A 88 -16.60 6.21 -16.54
CA THR A 88 -17.13 7.38 -15.85
C THR A 88 -18.18 6.93 -14.87
N ILE A 89 -17.86 6.95 -13.56
CA ILE A 89 -18.90 7.07 -12.54
C ILE A 89 -19.35 8.51 -12.65
N THR A 90 -20.23 8.79 -13.60
CA THR A 90 -21.06 9.98 -13.52
C THR A 90 -21.86 9.84 -12.23
N PRO A 91 -21.81 10.81 -11.30
CA PRO A 91 -22.79 10.83 -10.23
C PRO A 91 -24.14 10.94 -10.93
N ARG A 92 -24.99 9.91 -10.83
CA ARG A 92 -26.41 10.05 -11.20
C ARG A 92 -27.01 11.07 -10.23
N THR A 93 -26.90 12.33 -10.57
CA THR A 93 -27.83 13.37 -10.13
C THR A 93 -29.23 12.89 -10.49
N ALA A 94 -30.01 12.66 -9.43
CA ALA A 94 -31.47 12.68 -9.34
C ALA A 94 -32.26 12.58 -10.65
N ILE A 95 -32.91 11.43 -10.87
CA ILE A 95 -34.32 11.39 -11.33
C ILE A 95 -34.99 10.18 -10.68
N TRP A 96 -35.80 10.43 -9.65
CA TRP A 96 -36.86 9.53 -9.24
C TRP A 96 -37.96 9.58 -10.30
N GLN A 97 -37.97 8.64 -11.23
CA GLN A 97 -39.15 8.31 -12.02
C GLN A 97 -39.20 6.79 -12.13
N PHE A 98 -39.93 6.18 -11.20
CA PHE A 98 -40.52 4.86 -11.43
C PHE A 98 -41.76 5.08 -12.31
N PRO A 99 -41.82 4.58 -13.55
CA PRO A 99 -43.09 4.37 -14.19
C PRO A 99 -43.73 3.12 -13.58
N HIS A 100 -44.99 3.27 -13.22
CA HIS A 100 -45.91 2.17 -12.96
C HIS A 100 -45.75 1.07 -14.01
N CYS A 101 -45.52 -0.16 -13.55
CA CYS A 101 -45.91 -1.36 -14.28
C CYS A 101 -46.67 -2.26 -13.30
N CYS A 102 -47.83 -2.70 -13.80
CA CYS A 102 -48.96 -3.42 -13.21
C CYS A 102 -48.66 -4.44 -12.11
#